data_AF-W7E0D4-F1
#
_entry.id   AF-W7E0D4-F1
#
_cell.length_a   1.000
_cell.length_b   1.000
_cell.length_c   1.000
_cell.angle_alpha   90.00
_cell.angle_beta   90.00
_cell.angle_gamma   90.00
#
_symmetry.space_group_name_H-M   'P 1'
#
loop_
_entity.id
_entity.type
_entity.pdbx_description
1 polymer ?
#
loop_
_entity_poly.entity_id
_entity_poly.type
_entity_poly.pdbx_seq_one_letter_code
_entity_poly.pdbx_strand_id
1 'polypeptide(L)'
;MTTATPRYGDYLLVLSGLIEHAPFLENWRTFKDSVRRNAGKPGWTDVATKSEKGVRRAWCNLSRESNAKAAYGTHYDMQAKV
;
A
#
# COMPACT_ATOMS: atom_id res chain seq x y z
N MET A 1 4.66 -30.24 -12.99
CA MET A 1 4.87 -29.08 -12.08
C MET A 1 3.68 -28.15 -12.26
N THR A 2 2.78 -28.06 -11.29
CA THR A 2 1.63 -27.15 -11.38
C THR A 2 2.14 -25.74 -11.11
N THR A 3 2.26 -24.93 -12.14
CA THR A 3 2.54 -23.50 -11.99
C THR A 3 1.31 -22.87 -11.37
N ALA A 4 1.31 -22.73 -10.04
CA ALA A 4 0.31 -21.91 -9.37
C ALA A 4 0.44 -20.50 -9.93
N THR A 5 -0.51 -20.09 -10.77
CA THR A 5 -0.61 -18.70 -11.18
C THR A 5 -0.71 -17.86 -9.91
N PRO A 6 0.18 -16.88 -9.70
CA PRO A 6 0.06 -16.02 -8.54
C PRO A 6 -1.32 -15.37 -8.58
N ARG A 7 -2.17 -15.72 -7.62
CA ARG A 7 -3.48 -15.10 -7.47
C ARG A 7 -3.25 -13.69 -6.96
N TYR A 8 -3.10 -12.75 -7.89
CA TYR A 8 -3.12 -11.35 -7.56
C TYR A 8 -4.55 -10.99 -7.10
N GLY A 9 -4.68 -10.22 -6.03
CA GLY A 9 -5.98 -9.66 -5.64
C GLY A 9 -6.55 -8.77 -6.75
N ASP A 10 -7.87 -8.70 -6.82
CA ASP A 10 -8.61 -8.00 -7.89
C ASP A 10 -8.46 -6.46 -7.84
N TYR A 11 -7.92 -5.93 -6.74
CA TYR A 11 -7.76 -4.50 -6.50
C TYR A 11 -6.29 -4.16 -6.23
N LEU A 12 -5.85 -3.02 -6.78
CA LEU A 12 -4.52 -2.47 -6.56
C LEU A 12 -4.64 -1.14 -5.83
N LEU A 13 -4.04 -1.04 -4.64
CA LEU A 13 -3.82 0.23 -3.96
C LEU A 13 -2.48 0.79 -4.42
N VAL A 14 -2.48 2.03 -4.89
CA VAL A 14 -1.26 2.78 -5.26
C VAL A 14 -1.22 4.04 -4.41
N LEU A 15 -0.09 4.28 -3.76
CA LEU A 15 0.14 5.45 -2.93
C LEU A 15 1.42 6.17 -3.38
N SER A 16 1.39 7.50 -3.29
CA SER A 16 2.56 8.34 -3.43
C SER A 16 2.50 9.47 -2.42
N GLY A 17 3.64 9.82 -1.81
CA GLY A 17 3.68 10.93 -0.86
C GLY A 17 5.10 11.26 -0.45
N LEU A 18 5.28 12.47 0.10
CA LEU A 18 6.53 12.86 0.76
C LEU A 18 6.72 11.99 2.00
N ILE A 19 7.91 11.41 2.18
CA ILE A 19 8.19 10.51 3.31
C ILE A 19 7.95 11.20 4.67
N GLU A 20 8.25 12.50 4.76
CA GLU A 20 8.02 13.32 5.96
C GLU A 20 6.54 13.34 6.39
N HIS A 21 5.63 13.19 5.45
CA HIS A 21 4.18 13.27 5.63
C HIS A 21 3.50 11.89 5.55
N ALA A 22 4.22 10.91 5.02
CA ALA A 22 3.75 9.54 4.84
C ALA A 22 4.84 8.54 5.26
N PRO A 23 5.19 8.47 6.56
CA PRO A 23 6.27 7.62 7.06
C PRO A 23 5.98 6.12 6.83
N PHE A 24 4.70 5.75 6.67
CA PHE A 24 4.31 4.40 6.29
C PHE A 24 4.82 3.98 4.90
N LEU A 25 5.26 4.92 4.05
CA LEU A 25 5.87 4.63 2.76
C LEU A 25 7.39 4.34 2.87
N GLU A 26 8.00 4.37 4.06
CA GLU A 26 9.45 4.20 4.23
C GLU A 26 9.98 2.91 3.58
N ASN A 27 9.32 1.78 3.84
CA ASN A 27 9.70 0.47 3.31
C ASN A 27 8.49 -0.46 3.19
N TRP A 28 8.63 -1.56 2.45
CA TRP A 28 7.52 -2.49 2.17
C TRP A 28 6.90 -3.09 3.44
N ARG A 29 7.68 -3.28 4.50
CA ARG A 29 7.20 -3.87 5.76
C ARG A 29 6.32 -2.88 6.51
N THR A 30 6.79 -1.65 6.69
CA THR A 30 6.01 -0.57 7.32
C THR A 30 4.72 -0.31 6.56
N PHE A 31 4.78 -0.27 5.23
CA PHE A 31 3.60 -0.08 4.40
C PHE A 31 2.60 -1.23 4.55
N LYS A 32 3.09 -2.48 4.48
CA LYS A 32 2.26 -3.68 4.65
C LYS A 32 1.57 -3.71 6.01
N ASP A 33 2.26 -3.32 7.07
CA ASP A 33 1.71 -3.29 8.42
C ASP A 33 0.69 -2.16 8.61
N SER A 34 0.88 -1.00 7.96
CA SER A 34 -0.14 0.06 7.89
C SER A 34 -1.43 -0.45 7.25
N VAL A 35 -1.33 -1.12 6.10
CA VAL A 35 -2.50 -1.67 5.41
C VAL A 35 -3.17 -2.76 6.26
N ARG A 36 -2.40 -3.64 6.93
CA ARG A 36 -2.93 -4.67 7.85
C ARG A 36 -3.76 -4.10 8.98
N ARG A 37 -3.29 -3.01 9.57
CA ARG A 37 -3.97 -2.36 10.70
C ARG A 37 -5.33 -1.77 10.30
N ASN A 38 -5.43 -1.23 9.09
CA ASN A 38 -6.56 -0.39 8.70
C ASN A 38 -7.51 -1.03 7.68
N ALA A 39 -7.03 -1.98 6.88
CA ALA A 39 -7.73 -2.48 5.69
C ALA A 39 -7.64 -4.00 5.52
N GLY A 40 -7.18 -4.72 6.53
CA GLY A 40 -7.04 -6.18 6.50
C GLY A 40 -5.77 -6.65 5.78
N LYS A 41 -5.66 -7.94 5.46
CA LYS A 41 -4.41 -8.54 4.98
C LYS A 41 -4.18 -8.25 3.49
N PRO A 42 -3.17 -7.44 3.10
CA PRO A 42 -2.78 -7.30 1.70
C PRO A 42 -1.96 -8.52 1.26
N GLY A 43 -1.93 -8.76 -0.04
CA GLY A 43 -1.11 -9.80 -0.64
C GLY A 43 0.32 -9.33 -0.89
N TRP A 44 0.70 -9.32 -2.16
CA TRP A 44 1.94 -8.72 -2.63
C TRP A 44 1.97 -7.23 -2.31
N THR A 45 3.12 -6.75 -1.87
CA THR A 45 3.32 -5.39 -1.39
C THR A 45 4.74 -4.99 -1.71
N ASP A 46 4.90 -3.80 -2.30
CA ASP A 46 6.21 -3.28 -2.66
C ASP A 46 6.24 -1.76 -2.50
N VAL A 47 7.45 -1.24 -2.37
CA VAL A 47 7.74 0.18 -2.20
C VAL A 47 8.90 0.52 -3.11
N ALA A 48 8.76 1.58 -3.90
CA ALA A 48 9.82 2.07 -4.77
C ALA A 48 11.07 2.38 -3.94
N THR A 49 12.18 1.73 -4.32
CA THR A 49 13.48 1.91 -3.66
C THR A 49 14.04 3.31 -3.84
N LYS A 50 13.74 3.95 -4.98
CA LYS A 50 14.12 5.32 -5.27
C LYS A 50 13.00 6.27 -4.85
N SER A 51 13.35 7.29 -4.09
CA SER A 51 12.51 8.47 -3.90
C SER A 51 12.90 9.55 -4.91
N GLU A 52 11.92 10.13 -5.59
CA GLU A 52 12.12 11.27 -6.47
C GLU A 52 11.70 12.53 -5.71
N LYS A 53 12.63 13.45 -5.44
CA LYS A 53 12.38 14.69 -4.67
C LYS A 53 11.68 14.43 -3.31
N GLY A 54 12.11 13.39 -2.59
CA GLY A 54 11.52 13.00 -1.30
C GLY A 54 10.17 12.28 -1.39
N VAL A 55 9.57 12.18 -2.59
CA VAL A 55 8.34 11.42 -2.81
C VAL A 55 8.68 9.95 -2.96
N ARG A 56 8.03 9.10 -2.16
CA ARG A 56 8.11 7.64 -2.27
C ARG A 56 6.77 7.11 -2.78
N ARG A 57 6.83 6.02 -3.54
CA ARG A 57 5.66 5.36 -4.13
C ARG A 57 5.58 3.93 -3.59
N ALA A 58 4.37 3.45 -3.34
CA ALA A 58 4.12 2.12 -2.85
C ALA A 58 2.86 1.53 -3.47
N TRP A 59 2.78 0.21 -3.52
CA TRP A 59 1.60 -0.45 -4.02
C TRP A 59 1.40 -1.83 -3.38
N CYS A 60 0.15 -2.22 -3.21
CA CYS A 60 -0.20 -3.55 -2.73
C CYS A 60 -1.51 -4.03 -3.36
N ASN A 61 -1.65 -5.34 -3.52
CA ASN A 61 -2.89 -5.93 -3.99
C ASN A 61 -3.83 -6.32 -2.83
N LEU A 62 -5.12 -6.26 -3.11
CA LEU A 62 -6.21 -6.56 -2.18
C LEU A 62 -7.24 -7.40 -2.93
N SER A 63 -7.78 -8.43 -2.26
CA SER A 63 -8.75 -9.36 -2.87
C SER A 63 -10.21 -8.97 -2.64
N ARG A 64 -10.48 -7.96 -1.83
CA ARG A 64 -11.84 -7.55 -1.47
C ARG A 64 -12.01 -6.05 -1.70
N GLU A 65 -13.11 -5.69 -2.35
CA GLU A 65 -13.47 -4.29 -2.61
C GLU A 65 -13.55 -3.47 -1.32
N SER A 66 -14.16 -4.03 -0.27
CA SER A 66 -14.29 -3.37 1.04
C SER A 66 -12.94 -3.00 1.62
N ASN A 67 -11.94 -3.89 1.48
CA ASN A 67 -10.59 -3.66 1.95
C ASN A 67 -9.90 -2.59 1.10
N ALA A 68 -10.11 -2.60 -0.22
CA ALA A 68 -9.58 -1.58 -1.12
C ALA A 68 -10.12 -0.19 -0.78
N LYS A 69 -11.44 -0.07 -0.57
CA LYS A 69 -12.08 1.18 -0.15
C LYS A 69 -11.58 1.67 1.22
N ALA A 70 -11.48 0.77 2.21
CA ALA A 70 -10.95 1.10 3.53
C ALA A 70 -9.49 1.55 3.47
N ALA A 71 -8.66 0.88 2.67
CA ALA A 71 -7.27 1.25 2.50
C ALA A 71 -7.13 2.62 1.82
N TYR A 72 -7.90 2.87 0.76
CA TYR A 72 -7.91 4.15 0.07
C TYR A 72 -8.31 5.30 1.01
N GLY A 73 -9.45 5.18 1.69
CA GLY A 73 -9.93 6.22 2.60
C GLY A 73 -8.97 6.50 3.75
N THR A 74 -8.46 5.45 4.40
CA THR A 74 -7.54 5.63 5.53
C THR A 74 -6.24 6.32 5.14
N HIS A 75 -5.63 5.91 4.02
CA HIS A 75 -4.35 6.50 3.61
C HIS A 75 -4.53 7.89 2.99
N TYR A 76 -5.70 8.19 2.39
CA TYR A 76 -6.07 9.54 2.00
C TYR A 76 -6.14 10.47 3.21
N ASP A 77 -6.86 10.05 4.26
CA ASP A 77 -6.98 10.83 5.50
C ASP A 77 -5.63 11.01 6.22
N MET A 78 -4.77 10.00 6.20
CA MET A 78 -3.42 10.10 6.80
C MET A 78 -2.52 11.09 6.07
N GLN A 79 -2.67 11.23 4.75
CA GLN A 79 -1.91 12.21 3.97
C GLN A 79 -2.52 13.62 4.06
N ALA A 80 -3.83 13.74 4.27
CA ALA A 80 -4.53 15.02 4.37
C ALA A 80 -4.40 15.71 5.73
N LYS A 81 -3.99 14.99 6.78
CA LYS A 81 -3.82 15.51 8.16
C LYS A 81 -2.46 16.18 8.42
N VAL A 82 -1.75 16.56 7.37
CA VAL A 82 -0.44 17.19 7.42
C VAL A 82 -0.56 18.67 7.13
#